data_AF-A0A954KJ22-F1
#
_entry.id   AF-A0A954KJ22-F1
#
_cell.length_a   1.000
_cell.length_b   1.000
_cell.length_c   1.000
_cell.angle_alpha   90.00
_cell.angle_beta   90.00
_cell.angle_gamma   90.00
#
_symmetry.space_group_name_H-M   'P 1'
#
loop_
_entity.id
_entity.type
_entity.pdbx_description
1 polymer ?
#
loop_
_entity_poly.entity_id
_entity_poly.type
_entity_poly.pdbx_seq_one_letter_code
_entity_poly.pdbx_strand_id
1 'polypeptide(L)'
;MYDTISTRLIWSFSLLAMLFAATSVQAERDPIWLTHGPMLGKPTAHSMRVWGRTSDPGEFEVHYGTSEETLDQVSKPAATLLAHDNTGFAELTDLKSDTRYHYQIWVNGRPHGLPGSFRTLPSAEDTREPKLNPEGLFNFRFEIGSCANQNPLHGVGHRLPTYENLNRDWADKVHFHIMNGDWLYEELREYPPEAWRLTQGVEEYPLSVQVMPTVVGVWENYKLYLSRGNSLAQWHRNVPSYFTFDDHELVNDIWGSSEAGKRHRRTVFRDIGTYAWGDYLGWANPMEHEQPVHFGKAKMKAGSDLLIDENTDFTKLPLKEMLNLHVHWGTPEAGVNDIRYDNDEGNKNSYVYDIVEVVNPHTLRLHMPAKVDDDSLSYSIGRRSYGKFRVSNCDFFLLDTRGDRDMHDVRNRAKPGVSMLGKPQREWLLRSMRESDADFFFVVSTVPFMIPHSGAGGF
;
A
#
# COMPACT_ATOMS: atom_id res chain seq x y z
N MET A 1 -68.44 64.63 6.21
CA MET A 1 -68.21 65.59 5.11
C MET A 1 -66.78 65.38 4.65
N TYR A 2 -66.53 64.32 3.87
CA TYR A 2 -66.65 64.27 2.40
C TYR A 2 -65.81 65.36 1.73
N ASP A 3 -64.65 64.99 1.23
CA ASP A 3 -64.39 65.19 -0.20
C ASP A 3 -63.36 64.20 -0.73
N THR A 4 -63.86 63.35 -1.61
CA THR A 4 -63.14 62.46 -2.53
C THR A 4 -62.89 63.21 -3.82
N ILE A 5 -61.64 63.34 -4.27
CA ILE A 5 -61.33 63.42 -5.71
C ILE A 5 -60.11 62.56 -6.00
N SER A 6 -60.37 61.54 -6.83
CA SER A 6 -59.39 60.69 -7.49
C SER A 6 -58.84 61.43 -8.71
N THR A 7 -57.52 61.38 -8.91
CA THR A 7 -56.95 61.49 -10.26
C THR A 7 -55.71 60.62 -10.37
N ARG A 8 -55.66 59.92 -11.49
CA ARG A 8 -54.80 58.79 -11.83
C ARG A 8 -53.39 59.22 -12.25
N LEU A 9 -52.49 58.24 -12.15
CA LEU A 9 -51.37 57.94 -13.05
C LEU A 9 -50.16 58.88 -13.00
N ILE A 10 -49.00 58.36 -12.57
CA ILE A 10 -47.88 57.96 -13.45
C ILE A 10 -46.74 57.38 -12.59
N TRP A 11 -46.49 56.10 -12.81
CA TRP A 11 -45.21 55.37 -12.78
C TRP A 11 -43.97 56.07 -12.20
N SER A 12 -43.42 55.47 -11.15
CA SER A 12 -41.97 55.34 -10.93
C SER A 12 -41.73 54.14 -10.02
N PHE A 13 -41.61 52.95 -10.62
CA PHE A 13 -41.02 51.79 -9.97
C PHE A 13 -39.51 52.05 -9.84
N SER A 14 -39.06 52.53 -8.68
CA SER A 14 -37.65 52.47 -8.31
C SER A 14 -37.34 51.02 -7.95
N LEU A 15 -36.94 50.23 -8.95
CA LEU A 15 -36.35 48.92 -8.76
C LEU A 15 -34.96 49.12 -8.13
N LEU A 16 -34.89 49.02 -6.81
CA LEU A 16 -33.62 48.96 -6.08
C LEU A 16 -32.99 47.60 -6.38
N ALA A 17 -32.22 47.52 -7.46
CA ALA A 17 -31.39 46.36 -7.75
C ALA A 17 -30.29 46.28 -6.68
N MET A 18 -30.54 45.53 -5.60
CA MET A 18 -29.46 45.00 -4.77
C MET A 18 -28.67 44.03 -5.63
N LEU A 19 -27.60 44.53 -6.25
CA LEU A 19 -26.49 43.70 -6.70
C LEU A 19 -25.94 42.97 -5.47
N PHE A 20 -26.43 41.76 -5.22
CA PHE A 20 -25.62 40.76 -4.54
C PHE A 20 -24.43 40.50 -5.46
N ALA A 21 -23.34 41.24 -5.24
CA ALA A 21 -22.03 40.76 -5.64
C ALA A 21 -21.83 39.45 -4.89
N ALA A 22 -22.15 38.34 -5.54
CA ALA A 22 -21.62 37.04 -5.17
C ALA A 22 -20.12 37.14 -5.42
N THR A 23 -19.39 37.74 -4.47
CA THR A 23 -17.99 37.43 -4.28
C THR A 23 -17.97 35.93 -4.07
N SER A 24 -17.55 35.19 -5.10
CA SER A 24 -17.11 33.83 -4.90
C SER A 24 -16.04 33.91 -3.82
N VAL A 25 -16.42 33.54 -2.59
CA VAL A 25 -15.44 33.15 -1.60
C VAL A 25 -14.88 31.84 -2.16
N GLN A 26 -13.93 31.94 -3.09
CA GLN A 26 -12.95 30.89 -3.24
C GLN A 26 -12.24 30.89 -1.89
N ALA A 27 -12.66 29.96 -1.03
CA ALA A 27 -11.87 29.63 0.14
C ALA A 27 -10.48 29.31 -0.41
N GLU A 28 -9.50 30.16 -0.08
CA GLU A 28 -8.11 29.95 -0.44
C GLU A 28 -7.72 28.62 0.20
N ARG A 29 -7.50 27.58 -0.63
CA ARG A 29 -7.02 26.30 -0.11
C ARG A 29 -5.64 26.54 0.49
N ASP A 30 -5.42 25.94 1.65
CA ASP A 30 -4.12 25.97 2.30
C ASP A 30 -3.02 25.48 1.31
N PRO A 31 -1.83 26.10 1.29
CA PRO A 31 -0.74 25.69 0.40
C PRO A 31 -0.26 24.27 0.71
N ILE A 32 0.04 23.45 -0.30
CA ILE A 32 0.44 22.04 -0.15
C ILE A 32 1.40 21.83 1.02
N TRP A 33 1.06 20.90 1.91
CA TRP A 33 1.85 20.55 3.08
C TRP A 33 1.97 19.04 3.26
N LEU A 34 2.95 18.62 4.08
CA LEU A 34 3.09 17.21 4.48
C LEU A 34 2.01 16.84 5.51
N THR A 35 1.21 15.82 5.21
CA THR A 35 0.16 15.30 6.10
C THR A 35 0.61 14.11 6.92
N HIS A 36 1.36 13.18 6.33
CA HIS A 36 1.82 11.95 6.97
C HIS A 36 3.25 11.61 6.57
N GLY A 37 3.92 10.83 7.42
CA GLY A 37 5.34 10.54 7.33
C GLY A 37 6.19 11.52 8.17
N PRO A 38 7.52 11.49 8.01
CA PRO A 38 8.24 10.62 7.11
C PRO A 38 8.29 9.16 7.59
N MET A 39 8.45 8.23 6.64
CA MET A 39 8.85 6.84 6.94
C MET A 39 10.12 6.49 6.16
N LEU A 40 11.01 5.70 6.78
CA LEU A 40 12.28 5.27 6.20
C LEU A 40 12.19 3.85 5.66
N GLY A 41 12.83 3.58 4.51
CA GLY A 41 12.76 2.27 3.87
C GLY A 41 13.89 2.03 2.87
N LYS A 42 13.98 0.78 2.40
CA LYS A 42 15.01 0.29 1.45
C LYS A 42 16.44 0.74 1.80
N PRO A 43 16.91 0.54 3.05
CA PRO A 43 18.26 0.95 3.43
C PRO A 43 19.31 0.16 2.64
N THR A 44 20.38 0.83 2.24
CA THR A 44 21.62 0.20 1.78
C THR A 44 22.81 0.82 2.52
N ALA A 45 24.03 0.45 2.15
CA ALA A 45 25.21 1.14 2.63
C ALA A 45 25.35 2.57 2.09
N HIS A 46 24.70 2.87 0.97
CA HIS A 46 24.93 4.12 0.22
C HIS A 46 23.64 4.83 -0.21
N SER A 47 22.48 4.32 0.23
CA SER A 47 21.19 4.91 -0.10
C SER A 47 20.14 4.67 0.99
N MET A 48 19.12 5.53 0.99
CA MET A 48 17.96 5.47 1.85
C MET A 48 16.74 6.02 1.11
N ARG A 49 15.56 5.44 1.31
CA ARG A 49 14.31 6.05 0.84
C ARG A 49 13.57 6.71 1.99
N VAL A 50 12.98 7.86 1.69
CA VAL A 50 12.15 8.63 2.63
C VAL A 50 10.79 8.86 1.99
N TRP A 51 9.76 8.26 2.57
CA TRP A 51 8.37 8.38 2.14
C TRP A 51 7.65 9.52 2.83
N GLY A 52 6.71 10.14 2.13
CA GLY A 52 5.80 11.15 2.67
C GLY A 52 4.48 11.21 1.90
N ARG A 53 3.46 11.79 2.54
CA ARG A 53 2.16 12.07 1.92
C ARG A 53 1.81 13.54 2.01
N THR A 54 1.57 14.21 0.88
CA THR A 54 1.16 15.62 0.84
C THR A 54 -0.37 15.77 0.91
N SER A 55 -0.84 16.98 1.21
CA SER A 55 -2.29 17.31 1.21
C SER A 55 -2.91 17.20 -0.18
N ASP A 56 -2.12 17.52 -1.21
CA ASP A 56 -2.50 17.61 -2.61
C ASP A 56 -1.39 17.02 -3.50
N PRO A 57 -1.68 16.68 -4.76
CA PRO A 57 -0.64 16.28 -5.72
C PRO A 57 0.41 17.38 -5.85
N GLY A 58 1.67 17.02 -5.74
CA GLY A 58 2.77 17.97 -5.75
C GLY A 58 4.11 17.28 -5.65
N GLU A 59 5.09 17.97 -5.10
CA GLU A 59 6.43 17.44 -4.89
C GLU A 59 6.93 17.78 -3.49
N PHE A 60 7.83 16.94 -2.97
CA PHE A 60 8.62 17.24 -1.79
C PHE A 60 10.08 16.88 -2.01
N GLU A 61 10.97 17.53 -1.27
CA GLU A 61 12.40 17.24 -1.24
C GLU A 61 12.79 16.79 0.16
N VAL A 62 13.91 16.09 0.27
CA VAL A 62 14.50 15.73 1.56
C VAL A 62 15.81 16.46 1.69
N HIS A 63 15.91 17.29 2.71
CA HIS A 63 17.16 17.92 3.10
C HIS A 63 17.81 17.04 4.16
N TYR A 64 19.10 16.73 4.00
CA TYR A 64 19.82 15.82 4.87
C TYR A 64 21.29 16.21 5.04
N GLY A 65 21.91 15.69 6.10
CA GLY A 65 23.33 15.93 6.40
C GLY A 65 23.79 15.09 7.58
N THR A 66 25.08 15.12 7.90
CA THR A 66 25.66 14.32 9.02
C THR A 66 25.58 15.03 10.37
N SER A 67 24.90 16.19 10.44
CA SER A 67 24.65 16.97 11.66
C SER A 67 23.23 17.52 11.64
N GLU A 68 22.56 17.54 12.78
CA GLU A 68 21.21 18.14 12.94
C GLU A 68 21.17 19.61 12.54
N GLU A 69 22.25 20.34 12.78
CA GLU A 69 22.34 21.77 12.53
C GLU A 69 22.67 22.10 11.06
N THR A 70 23.06 21.12 10.26
CA THR A 70 23.58 21.34 8.90
C THR A 70 23.10 20.24 7.95
N LEU A 71 21.94 20.50 7.32
CA LEU A 71 21.37 19.68 6.25
C LEU A 71 21.82 20.23 4.89
N ASP A 72 23.07 19.94 4.53
CA ASP A 72 23.78 20.51 3.37
C ASP A 72 23.52 19.80 2.04
N GLN A 73 22.77 18.70 2.06
CA GLN A 73 22.39 17.92 0.89
C GLN A 73 20.88 17.93 0.68
N VAL A 74 20.46 17.84 -0.57
CA VAL A 74 19.05 17.83 -0.98
C VAL A 74 18.84 16.68 -1.95
N SER A 75 17.75 15.93 -1.77
CA SER A 75 17.36 14.86 -2.68
C SER A 75 16.90 15.41 -4.02
N LYS A 76 16.71 14.53 -5.02
CA LYS A 76 15.81 14.87 -6.12
C LYS A 76 14.38 15.05 -5.58
N PRO A 77 13.54 15.89 -6.20
CA PRO A 77 12.13 15.99 -5.86
C PRO A 77 11.42 14.66 -6.02
N ALA A 78 10.54 14.33 -5.06
CA ALA A 78 9.65 13.20 -5.10
C ALA A 78 8.24 13.67 -5.38
N ALA A 79 7.63 13.16 -6.45
CA ALA A 79 6.26 13.48 -6.82
C ALA A 79 5.26 12.70 -5.96
N THR A 80 4.15 13.35 -5.63
CA THR A 80 2.97 12.75 -5.01
C THR A 80 1.78 12.88 -5.97
N LEU A 81 1.04 11.78 -6.15
CA LEU A 81 0.00 11.68 -7.16
C LEU A 81 -1.33 11.31 -6.53
N LEU A 82 -2.41 11.95 -6.99
CA LEU A 82 -3.77 11.70 -6.51
C LEU A 82 -4.18 10.23 -6.64
N ALA A 83 -3.74 9.56 -7.71
CA ALA A 83 -4.03 8.15 -7.97
C ALA A 83 -3.46 7.21 -6.89
N HIS A 84 -2.48 7.69 -6.12
CA HIS A 84 -1.75 6.99 -5.06
C HIS A 84 -1.95 7.67 -3.69
N ASP A 85 -3.11 8.28 -3.47
CA ASP A 85 -3.48 9.06 -2.27
C ASP A 85 -2.44 10.13 -1.88
N ASN A 86 -1.84 10.79 -2.85
CA ASN A 86 -0.81 11.82 -2.66
C ASN A 86 0.41 11.33 -1.86
N THR A 87 0.75 10.04 -2.00
CA THR A 87 1.96 9.44 -1.42
C THR A 87 3.10 9.44 -2.43
N GLY A 88 4.34 9.38 -1.92
CA GLY A 88 5.55 9.31 -2.73
C GLY A 88 6.80 9.10 -1.85
N PHE A 89 7.94 8.82 -2.47
CA PHE A 89 9.22 8.69 -1.77
C PHE A 89 10.37 9.33 -2.53
N ALA A 90 11.30 9.93 -1.78
CA ALA A 90 12.58 10.42 -2.30
C ALA A 90 13.66 9.37 -2.05
N GLU A 91 14.54 9.16 -3.02
CA GLU A 91 15.72 8.31 -2.87
C GLU A 91 16.96 9.18 -2.63
N LEU A 92 17.60 8.97 -1.49
CA LEU A 92 18.89 9.55 -1.14
C LEU A 92 19.98 8.59 -1.63
N THR A 93 20.96 9.08 -2.37
CA THR A 93 22.07 8.29 -2.95
C THR A 93 23.41 8.83 -2.48
N ASP A 94 24.49 8.12 -2.84
CA ASP A 94 25.87 8.53 -2.58
C ASP A 94 26.18 8.79 -1.10
N LEU A 95 25.44 8.10 -0.21
CA LEU A 95 25.63 8.19 1.22
C LEU A 95 26.89 7.44 1.65
N LYS A 96 27.54 7.90 2.72
CA LYS A 96 28.62 7.16 3.38
C LYS A 96 28.03 5.96 4.11
N SER A 97 28.73 4.83 4.10
CA SER A 97 28.31 3.64 4.85
C SER A 97 28.49 3.84 6.35
N ASP A 98 27.77 3.05 7.15
CA ASP A 98 27.79 3.04 8.61
C ASP A 98 27.63 4.42 9.30
N THR A 99 27.05 5.38 8.58
CA THR A 99 27.05 6.80 8.91
C THR A 99 25.65 7.25 9.33
N ARG A 100 25.59 8.04 10.40
CA ARG A 100 24.34 8.68 10.82
C ARG A 100 24.08 9.92 9.99
N TYR A 101 22.86 10.01 9.47
CA TYR A 101 22.33 11.18 8.79
C TYR A 101 21.11 11.70 9.55
N HIS A 102 20.95 13.01 9.56
CA HIS A 102 19.76 13.72 9.99
C HIS A 102 19.05 14.25 8.76
N TYR A 103 17.73 14.34 8.82
CA TYR A 103 16.94 14.77 7.67
C TYR A 103 15.63 15.44 8.05
N GLN A 104 15.08 16.20 7.11
CA GLN A 104 13.73 16.74 7.18
C GLN A 104 13.13 16.83 5.78
N ILE A 105 11.82 16.59 5.67
CA ILE A 105 11.08 16.80 4.42
C ILE A 105 10.80 18.29 4.24
N TRP A 106 10.94 18.77 3.01
CA TRP A 106 10.62 20.12 2.59
C TRP A 106 9.52 20.08 1.52
N VAL A 107 8.49 20.90 1.72
CA VAL A 107 7.38 21.08 0.77
C VAL A 107 7.28 22.57 0.48
N ASN A 108 7.23 22.96 -0.79
CA ASN A 108 7.19 24.36 -1.22
C ASN A 108 8.32 25.22 -0.61
N GLY A 109 9.53 24.66 -0.55
CA GLY A 109 10.72 25.34 -0.02
C GLY A 109 10.69 25.61 1.49
N ARG A 110 9.85 24.89 2.25
CA ARG A 110 9.75 25.03 3.71
C ARG A 110 9.84 23.69 4.42
N PRO A 111 10.53 23.61 5.58
CA PRO A 111 10.59 22.39 6.36
C PRO A 111 9.19 21.99 6.87
N HIS A 112 8.87 20.70 6.76
CA HIS A 112 7.60 20.12 7.17
C HIS A 112 7.82 18.85 8.00
N GLY A 113 6.84 18.55 8.86
CA GLY A 113 6.92 17.43 9.79
C GLY A 113 8.04 17.59 10.83
N LEU A 114 8.18 16.58 11.68
CA LEU A 114 9.29 16.51 12.62
C LEU A 114 10.57 16.01 11.91
N PRO A 115 11.76 16.50 12.28
CA PRO A 115 13.01 15.93 11.78
C PRO A 115 13.17 14.48 12.23
N GLY A 116 13.99 13.74 11.48
CA GLY A 116 14.36 12.36 11.78
C GLY A 116 15.86 12.13 11.61
N SER A 117 16.31 10.94 11.97
CA SER A 117 17.66 10.48 11.67
C SER A 117 17.64 9.02 11.23
N PHE A 118 18.70 8.58 10.56
CA PHE A 118 18.90 7.18 10.22
C PHE A 118 20.38 6.85 10.18
N ARG A 119 20.71 5.56 10.19
CA ARG A 119 22.07 5.06 9.95
C ARG A 119 22.07 4.19 8.70
N THR A 120 22.96 4.46 7.77
CA THR A 120 23.20 3.58 6.62
C THR A 120 23.78 2.24 7.08
N LEU A 121 23.61 1.21 6.26
CA LEU A 121 24.27 -0.08 6.54
C LEU A 121 25.79 0.07 6.43
N PRO A 122 26.58 -0.74 7.17
CA PRO A 122 27.99 -0.89 6.85
C PRO A 122 28.17 -1.49 5.46
N SER A 123 29.30 -1.19 4.81
CA SER A 123 29.68 -1.81 3.53
C SER A 123 30.78 -2.85 3.73
N ALA A 124 30.80 -3.88 2.87
CA ALA A 124 31.88 -4.85 2.85
C ALA A 124 33.20 -4.25 2.34
N GLU A 125 33.14 -3.14 1.59
CA GLU A 125 34.33 -2.44 1.10
C GLU A 125 35.03 -1.69 2.24
N ASP A 126 34.26 -0.90 3.00
CA ASP A 126 34.78 -0.05 4.08
C ASP A 126 35.28 -0.84 5.29
N THR A 127 34.80 -2.08 5.46
CA THR A 127 35.17 -2.96 6.57
C THR A 127 36.26 -3.96 6.21
N ARG A 128 36.65 -4.06 4.93
CA ARG A 128 37.65 -5.02 4.48
C ARG A 128 39.03 -4.65 4.99
N GLU A 129 39.68 -5.62 5.63
CA GLU A 129 41.09 -5.53 6.00
C GLU A 129 41.79 -6.79 5.50
N PRO A 130 42.83 -6.69 4.66
CA PRO A 130 43.41 -7.84 3.95
C PRO A 130 43.86 -9.03 4.82
N LYS A 131 44.16 -8.82 6.10
CA LYS A 131 44.67 -9.86 7.01
C LYS A 131 43.62 -10.35 8.00
N LEU A 132 42.83 -9.44 8.56
CA LEU A 132 41.92 -9.72 9.68
C LEU A 132 40.45 -9.84 9.24
N ASN A 133 40.06 -9.20 8.13
CA ASN A 133 38.71 -9.25 7.59
C ASN A 133 38.72 -9.24 6.06
N PRO A 134 39.33 -10.24 5.40
CA PRO A 134 39.50 -10.24 3.95
C PRO A 134 38.16 -10.31 3.20
N GLU A 135 37.11 -10.80 3.84
CA GLU A 135 35.75 -10.94 3.27
C GLU A 135 34.90 -9.67 3.46
N GLY A 136 35.31 -8.72 4.31
CA GLY A 136 34.53 -7.51 4.59
C GLY A 136 33.25 -7.80 5.39
N LEU A 137 33.31 -8.76 6.31
CA LEU A 137 32.18 -9.08 7.19
C LEU A 137 32.01 -8.01 8.26
N PHE A 138 30.77 -7.79 8.69
CA PHE A 138 30.45 -6.78 9.69
C PHE A 138 29.24 -7.16 10.53
N ASN A 139 29.22 -6.64 11.75
CA ASN A 139 28.10 -6.86 12.65
C ASN A 139 26.97 -5.88 12.33
N PHE A 140 25.75 -6.38 12.38
CA PHE A 140 24.55 -5.55 12.30
C PHE A 140 23.53 -6.00 13.35
N ARG A 141 22.47 -5.21 13.50
CA ARG A 141 21.36 -5.45 14.43
C ARG A 141 20.07 -5.09 13.71
N PHE A 142 19.05 -5.91 13.85
CA PHE A 142 17.73 -5.63 13.32
C PHE A 142 16.66 -6.03 14.34
N GLU A 143 15.49 -5.45 14.17
CA GLU A 143 14.29 -5.80 14.94
C GLU A 143 13.24 -6.40 14.00
N ILE A 144 12.37 -7.26 14.52
CA ILE A 144 11.27 -7.86 13.78
C ILE A 144 10.02 -7.86 14.65
N GLY A 145 8.91 -7.39 14.08
CA GLY A 145 7.63 -7.31 14.75
C GLY A 145 6.47 -7.48 13.76
N SER A 146 5.26 -7.67 14.28
CA SER A 146 4.02 -7.75 13.51
C SER A 146 2.86 -7.35 14.42
N CYS A 147 1.63 -7.31 13.89
CA CYS A 147 0.39 -7.20 14.67
C CYS A 147 0.31 -5.92 15.53
N ALA A 148 0.45 -4.75 14.89
CA ALA A 148 0.40 -3.44 15.53
C ALA A 148 -1.03 -2.93 15.75
N ASN A 149 -1.94 -3.79 16.24
CA ASN A 149 -3.34 -3.42 16.46
C ASN A 149 -3.48 -2.23 17.42
N GLN A 150 -4.08 -1.15 16.92
CA GLN A 150 -4.32 0.06 17.69
C GLN A 150 -5.72 0.10 18.31
N ASN A 151 -6.66 -0.76 17.91
CA ASN A 151 -8.03 -0.73 18.39
C ASN A 151 -8.10 -1.20 19.86
N PRO A 152 -8.57 -0.38 20.82
CA PRO A 152 -8.63 -0.76 22.24
C PRO A 152 -9.64 -1.88 22.55
N LEU A 153 -10.56 -2.20 21.64
CA LEU A 153 -11.52 -3.28 21.84
C LEU A 153 -10.89 -4.67 21.66
N HIS A 154 -9.86 -4.77 20.84
CA HIS A 154 -9.24 -6.04 20.43
C HIS A 154 -7.71 -6.00 20.43
N GLY A 155 -7.10 -4.97 21.03
CA GLY A 155 -5.66 -4.72 21.06
C GLY A 155 -5.24 -3.88 22.25
N VAL A 156 -3.96 -3.49 22.30
CA VAL A 156 -3.38 -2.71 23.43
C VAL A 156 -3.83 -1.24 23.46
N GLY A 157 -4.54 -0.80 22.42
CA GLY A 157 -5.02 0.57 22.26
C GLY A 157 -4.01 1.51 21.61
N HIS A 158 -4.41 2.77 21.46
CA HIS A 158 -3.72 3.79 20.65
C HIS A 158 -2.27 4.08 21.09
N ARG A 159 -1.93 3.79 22.35
CA ARG A 159 -0.67 4.19 22.97
C ARG A 159 0.55 3.38 22.51
N LEU A 160 0.35 2.12 22.11
CA LEU A 160 1.40 1.22 21.63
C LEU A 160 2.72 1.22 22.47
N PRO A 161 2.70 0.73 23.73
CA PRO A 161 3.87 0.75 24.63
C PRO A 161 5.13 0.06 24.08
N THR A 162 4.97 -0.92 23.19
CA THR A 162 6.09 -1.57 22.49
C THR A 162 6.94 -0.54 21.76
N TYR A 163 6.32 0.33 20.94
CA TYR A 163 7.05 1.35 20.20
C TYR A 163 7.58 2.47 21.10
N GLU A 164 6.93 2.80 22.23
CA GLU A 164 7.50 3.71 23.24
C GLU A 164 8.86 3.19 23.75
N ASN A 165 8.92 1.89 24.10
CA ASN A 165 10.14 1.26 24.58
C ASN A 165 11.19 1.12 23.47
N LEU A 166 10.79 0.73 22.26
CA LEU A 166 11.69 0.63 21.10
C LEU A 166 12.32 1.99 20.76
N ASN A 167 11.53 3.06 20.70
CA ASN A 167 12.06 4.41 20.47
C ASN A 167 13.06 4.84 21.54
N ARG A 168 12.76 4.58 22.82
CA ARG A 168 13.64 4.95 23.94
C ARG A 168 14.96 4.19 23.92
N ASP A 169 14.91 2.89 23.67
CA ASP A 169 16.04 2.00 23.96
C ASP A 169 16.81 1.54 22.72
N TRP A 170 16.18 1.55 21.54
CA TRP A 170 16.67 0.81 20.37
C TRP A 170 16.74 1.59 19.06
N ALA A 171 16.02 2.70 18.89
CA ALA A 171 15.95 3.42 17.60
C ALA A 171 17.33 3.78 17.04
N ASP A 172 18.28 4.15 17.92
CA ASP A 172 19.64 4.51 17.50
C ASP A 172 20.62 3.33 17.38
N LYS A 173 20.19 2.11 17.71
CA LYS A 173 21.06 0.92 17.83
C LYS A 173 20.80 -0.13 16.76
N VAL A 174 19.58 -0.18 16.22
CA VAL A 174 19.21 -1.08 15.14
C VAL A 174 19.52 -0.45 13.79
N HIS A 175 19.87 -1.28 12.81
CA HIS A 175 20.15 -0.84 11.45
C HIS A 175 18.90 -0.85 10.59
N PHE A 176 17.95 -1.75 10.87
CA PHE A 176 16.66 -1.82 10.21
C PHE A 176 15.63 -2.59 11.04
N HIS A 177 14.36 -2.42 10.69
CA HIS A 177 13.21 -3.17 11.19
C HIS A 177 12.58 -3.99 10.06
N ILE A 178 12.05 -5.17 10.39
CA ILE A 178 11.14 -5.92 9.52
C ILE A 178 9.76 -5.92 10.18
N MET A 179 8.80 -5.19 9.59
CA MET A 179 7.40 -5.33 9.96
C MET A 179 6.77 -6.46 9.14
N ASN A 180 6.55 -7.60 9.80
CA ASN A 180 6.15 -8.85 9.19
C ASN A 180 4.62 -9.02 9.16
N GLY A 181 3.91 -8.08 8.53
CA GLY A 181 2.45 -8.09 8.43
C GLY A 181 1.71 -7.47 9.60
N ASP A 182 0.42 -7.22 9.39
CA ASP A 182 -0.50 -6.60 10.35
C ASP A 182 0.03 -5.27 10.93
N TRP A 183 0.59 -4.43 10.06
CA TRP A 183 0.91 -3.03 10.35
C TRP A 183 -0.35 -2.23 10.71
N LEU A 184 -1.50 -2.64 10.18
CA LEU A 184 -2.80 -2.13 10.56
C LEU A 184 -3.85 -3.24 10.73
N TYR A 185 -5.01 -2.89 11.28
CA TYR A 185 -6.24 -3.68 11.33
C TYR A 185 -7.41 -2.84 10.78
N GLU A 186 -8.46 -3.49 10.29
CA GLU A 186 -9.58 -2.85 9.61
C GLU A 186 -10.49 -2.05 10.56
N GLU A 187 -10.60 -0.74 10.32
CA GLU A 187 -11.45 0.18 11.08
C GLU A 187 -12.20 1.17 10.18
N LEU A 188 -11.56 1.74 9.15
CA LEU A 188 -12.16 2.76 8.25
C LEU A 188 -12.48 2.23 6.84
N ARG A 189 -12.73 0.93 6.71
CA ARG A 189 -12.92 0.28 5.41
C ARG A 189 -14.18 0.73 4.67
N GLU A 190 -15.17 1.30 5.36
CA GLU A 190 -16.41 1.87 4.79
C GLU A 190 -16.29 3.37 4.47
N TYR A 191 -15.10 3.98 4.55
CA TYR A 191 -14.95 5.41 4.27
C TYR A 191 -15.46 5.75 2.86
N PRO A 192 -16.45 6.65 2.70
CA PRO A 192 -17.08 6.88 1.40
C PRO A 192 -16.12 7.52 0.39
N PRO A 193 -16.02 7.01 -0.85
CA PRO A 193 -15.22 7.63 -1.91
C PRO A 193 -15.59 9.10 -2.14
N GLU A 194 -16.87 9.45 -2.02
CA GLU A 194 -17.34 10.82 -2.19
C GLU A 194 -16.83 11.76 -1.09
N ALA A 195 -16.79 11.29 0.15
CA ALA A 195 -16.19 12.06 1.24
C ALA A 195 -14.69 12.27 0.99
N TRP A 196 -13.99 11.27 0.45
CA TRP A 196 -12.58 11.40 0.10
C TRP A 196 -12.38 12.40 -1.03
N ARG A 197 -13.20 12.34 -2.10
CA ARG A 197 -13.15 13.26 -3.24
C ARG A 197 -13.33 14.72 -2.82
N LEU A 198 -14.34 14.97 -1.99
CA LEU A 198 -14.59 16.29 -1.41
C LEU A 198 -13.43 16.75 -0.53
N THR A 199 -12.84 15.85 0.28
CA THR A 199 -11.68 16.15 1.12
C THR A 199 -10.43 16.47 0.29
N GLN A 200 -10.19 15.76 -0.81
CA GLN A 200 -9.09 16.06 -1.74
C GLN A 200 -9.38 17.31 -2.59
N GLY A 201 -10.61 17.82 -2.56
CA GLY A 201 -11.04 19.00 -3.32
C GLY A 201 -10.90 18.82 -4.83
N VAL A 202 -11.22 17.63 -5.35
CA VAL A 202 -11.13 17.28 -6.78
C VAL A 202 -12.51 17.08 -7.40
N GLU A 203 -12.66 17.45 -8.67
CA GLU A 203 -13.94 17.30 -9.37
C GLU A 203 -14.21 15.84 -9.76
N GLU A 204 -13.19 15.15 -10.26
CA GLU A 204 -13.29 13.77 -10.74
C GLU A 204 -12.43 12.81 -9.92
N TYR A 205 -12.88 11.57 -9.83
CA TYR A 205 -12.08 10.50 -9.25
C TYR A 205 -10.89 10.16 -10.16
N PRO A 206 -9.69 9.88 -9.63
CA PRO A 206 -8.64 9.25 -10.43
C PRO A 206 -9.08 7.84 -10.85
N LEU A 207 -8.47 7.29 -11.91
CA LEU A 207 -8.83 5.97 -12.44
C LEU A 207 -8.79 4.87 -11.37
N SER A 208 -7.83 4.92 -10.43
CA SER A 208 -7.75 3.99 -9.31
C SER A 208 -9.03 3.95 -8.48
N VAL A 209 -9.61 5.11 -8.16
CA VAL A 209 -10.87 5.19 -7.38
C VAL A 209 -12.10 4.93 -8.26
N GLN A 210 -12.05 5.22 -9.56
CA GLN A 210 -13.13 4.86 -10.49
C GLN A 210 -13.28 3.35 -10.66
N VAL A 211 -12.17 2.60 -10.67
CA VAL A 211 -12.15 1.14 -10.83
C VAL A 211 -12.27 0.45 -9.48
N MET A 212 -11.52 0.91 -8.47
CA MET A 212 -11.41 0.32 -7.13
C MET A 212 -11.88 1.30 -6.05
N PRO A 213 -13.17 1.70 -6.00
CA PRO A 213 -13.63 2.74 -5.06
C PRO A 213 -13.32 2.42 -3.59
N THR A 214 -13.34 1.15 -3.21
CA THR A 214 -13.05 0.67 -1.84
C THR A 214 -11.58 0.79 -1.44
N VAL A 215 -10.67 1.14 -2.37
CA VAL A 215 -9.28 1.50 -2.05
C VAL A 215 -9.20 2.69 -1.09
N VAL A 216 -10.17 3.60 -1.18
CA VAL A 216 -10.29 4.77 -0.30
C VAL A 216 -10.37 4.35 1.17
N GLY A 217 -11.20 3.36 1.49
CA GLY A 217 -11.29 2.83 2.85
C GLY A 217 -9.98 2.24 3.36
N VAL A 218 -9.14 1.70 2.47
CA VAL A 218 -7.80 1.19 2.82
C VAL A 218 -6.83 2.34 3.12
N TRP A 219 -6.78 3.35 2.25
CA TRP A 219 -5.94 4.54 2.43
C TRP A 219 -6.28 5.30 3.70
N GLU A 220 -7.57 5.53 3.97
CA GLU A 220 -8.03 6.18 5.20
C GLU A 220 -7.66 5.36 6.44
N ASN A 221 -7.68 4.03 6.35
CA ASN A 221 -7.22 3.17 7.43
C ASN A 221 -5.72 3.32 7.72
N TYR A 222 -4.88 3.41 6.68
CA TYR A 222 -3.46 3.71 6.85
C TYR A 222 -3.23 5.07 7.52
N LYS A 223 -3.95 6.11 7.06
CA LYS A 223 -3.89 7.46 7.66
C LYS A 223 -4.29 7.47 9.12
N LEU A 224 -5.34 6.73 9.47
CA LEU A 224 -5.74 6.56 10.85
C LEU A 224 -4.60 5.99 11.70
N TYR A 225 -3.95 4.91 11.26
CA TYR A 225 -2.88 4.25 12.01
C TYR A 225 -1.63 5.13 12.15
N LEU A 226 -1.30 5.92 11.12
CA LEU A 226 -0.21 6.90 11.18
C LEU A 226 -0.53 8.08 12.10
N SER A 227 -1.78 8.59 12.07
CA SER A 227 -2.22 9.72 12.89
C SER A 227 -2.41 9.36 14.36
N ARG A 228 -2.87 8.14 14.63
CA ARG A 228 -3.19 7.64 15.97
C ARG A 228 -1.94 7.08 16.66
N GLY A 229 -1.12 6.33 15.94
CA GLY A 229 0.06 5.65 16.47
C GLY A 229 1.30 6.55 16.53
N ASN A 230 1.31 7.55 17.41
CA ASN A 230 2.42 8.52 17.50
C ASN A 230 3.80 7.85 17.67
N SER A 231 3.92 6.85 18.55
CA SER A 231 5.18 6.13 18.78
C SER A 231 5.55 5.21 17.62
N LEU A 232 4.57 4.62 16.92
CA LEU A 232 4.79 3.85 15.69
C LEU A 232 5.34 4.76 14.57
N ALA A 233 4.71 5.92 14.37
CA ALA A 233 5.17 6.91 13.40
C ALA A 233 6.57 7.45 13.74
N GLN A 234 6.84 7.69 15.03
CA GLN A 234 8.19 8.08 15.48
C GLN A 234 9.23 6.99 15.20
N TRP A 235 8.88 5.71 15.39
CA TRP A 235 9.78 4.60 15.09
C TRP A 235 10.14 4.56 13.61
N HIS A 236 9.16 4.58 12.71
CA HIS A 236 9.41 4.56 11.27
C HIS A 236 10.07 5.84 10.74
N ARG A 237 10.01 6.96 11.48
CA ARG A 237 10.78 8.18 11.19
C ARG A 237 12.27 8.03 11.52
N ASN A 238 12.66 7.10 12.40
CA ASN A 238 14.04 6.97 12.86
C ASN A 238 14.70 5.62 12.56
N VAL A 239 13.91 4.61 12.18
CA VAL A 239 14.40 3.27 11.87
C VAL A 239 13.91 2.86 10.48
N PRO A 240 14.82 2.60 9.52
CA PRO A 240 14.43 2.14 8.20
C PRO A 240 13.81 0.75 8.28
N SER A 241 12.71 0.58 7.57
CA SER A 241 11.86 -0.61 7.69
C SER A 241 11.69 -1.33 6.35
N TYR A 242 11.62 -2.66 6.41
CA TYR A 242 11.06 -3.50 5.36
C TYR A 242 9.69 -3.98 5.81
N PHE A 243 8.74 -4.12 4.89
CA PHE A 243 7.37 -4.47 5.22
C PHE A 243 6.94 -5.73 4.46
N THR A 244 6.24 -6.65 5.09
CA THR A 244 5.40 -7.60 4.37
C THR A 244 3.96 -7.29 4.75
N PHE A 245 2.99 -7.52 3.87
CA PHE A 245 1.59 -7.55 4.28
C PHE A 245 1.23 -8.95 4.78
N ASP A 246 0.33 -9.03 5.75
CA ASP A 246 -0.45 -10.24 5.97
C ASP A 246 -1.90 -10.01 5.51
N ASP A 247 -2.90 -10.60 6.18
CA ASP A 247 -4.28 -10.42 5.78
C ASP A 247 -4.83 -9.05 6.15
N HIS A 248 -4.49 -8.48 7.31
CA HIS A 248 -5.16 -7.27 7.76
C HIS A 248 -4.86 -6.01 6.95
N GLU A 249 -3.73 -5.93 6.23
CA GLU A 249 -3.52 -4.90 5.20
C GLU A 249 -4.52 -5.04 4.05
N LEU A 250 -4.86 -6.29 3.71
CA LEU A 250 -5.84 -6.65 2.70
C LEU A 250 -7.25 -6.67 3.32
N VAL A 251 -7.71 -7.86 3.72
CA VAL A 251 -8.88 -8.11 4.55
C VAL A 251 -8.65 -9.43 5.30
N ASN A 252 -9.03 -9.48 6.58
CA ASN A 252 -8.80 -10.58 7.51
C ASN A 252 -9.11 -11.95 6.92
N ASP A 253 -8.24 -12.93 7.19
CA ASP A 253 -8.37 -14.32 6.74
C ASP A 253 -8.48 -14.49 5.21
N ILE A 254 -7.99 -13.54 4.40
CA ILE A 254 -8.00 -13.70 2.95
C ILE A 254 -7.35 -15.03 2.53
N TRP A 255 -8.13 -15.83 1.81
CA TRP A 255 -7.89 -17.25 1.58
C TRP A 255 -8.28 -17.62 0.15
N GLY A 256 -7.49 -18.52 -0.46
CA GLY A 256 -7.72 -18.96 -1.84
C GLY A 256 -7.67 -17.84 -2.87
N SER A 257 -6.87 -16.79 -2.64
CA SER A 257 -6.69 -15.65 -3.56
C SER A 257 -6.13 -16.06 -4.93
N SER A 258 -5.51 -17.25 -5.03
CA SER A 258 -5.06 -17.87 -6.28
C SER A 258 -5.90 -19.10 -6.69
N GLU A 259 -6.94 -19.45 -5.93
CA GLU A 259 -7.77 -20.62 -6.23
C GLU A 259 -8.70 -20.33 -7.42
N ALA A 260 -8.31 -20.79 -8.61
CA ALA A 260 -9.09 -20.62 -9.83
C ALA A 260 -10.56 -21.08 -9.65
N GLY A 261 -11.48 -20.22 -10.06
CA GLY A 261 -12.92 -20.46 -9.94
C GLY A 261 -13.49 -20.26 -8.54
N LYS A 262 -12.71 -19.80 -7.56
CA LYS A 262 -13.24 -19.37 -6.26
C LYS A 262 -13.95 -18.03 -6.41
N ARG A 263 -15.17 -17.95 -5.89
CA ARG A 263 -15.91 -16.70 -5.69
C ARG A 263 -16.08 -16.47 -4.20
N HIS A 264 -15.52 -15.38 -3.72
CA HIS A 264 -15.68 -14.93 -2.34
C HIS A 264 -15.24 -13.47 -2.25
N ARG A 265 -16.00 -12.64 -1.52
CA ARG A 265 -15.73 -11.20 -1.33
C ARG A 265 -14.28 -10.93 -0.95
N ARG A 266 -13.84 -11.53 0.17
CA ARG A 266 -12.48 -11.37 0.70
C ARG A 266 -11.39 -11.75 -0.31
N THR A 267 -11.57 -12.86 -1.00
CA THR A 267 -10.61 -13.41 -1.98
C THR A 267 -10.29 -12.42 -3.09
N VAL A 268 -11.32 -11.80 -3.68
CA VAL A 268 -11.16 -10.85 -4.80
C VAL A 268 -10.82 -9.43 -4.35
N PHE A 269 -10.59 -9.21 -3.05
CA PHE A 269 -10.11 -7.94 -2.50
C PHE A 269 -8.58 -7.83 -2.47
N ARG A 270 -7.86 -8.94 -2.70
CA ARG A 270 -6.38 -9.02 -2.66
C ARG A 270 -5.72 -7.84 -3.35
N ASP A 271 -6.11 -7.60 -4.60
CA ASP A 271 -5.43 -6.63 -5.47
C ASP A 271 -5.66 -5.18 -5.04
N ILE A 272 -6.87 -4.86 -4.53
CA ILE A 272 -7.21 -3.54 -4.00
C ILE A 272 -6.36 -3.24 -2.76
N GLY A 273 -6.28 -4.20 -1.83
CA GLY A 273 -5.43 -4.06 -0.65
C GLY A 273 -3.94 -3.98 -1.00
N THR A 274 -3.47 -4.80 -1.96
CA THR A 274 -2.07 -4.81 -2.40
C THR A 274 -1.67 -3.51 -3.08
N TYR A 275 -2.58 -2.89 -3.83
CA TYR A 275 -2.39 -1.58 -4.44
C TYR A 275 -2.14 -0.51 -3.37
N ALA A 276 -3.04 -0.38 -2.39
CA ALA A 276 -2.90 0.58 -1.29
C ALA A 276 -1.68 0.28 -0.41
N TRP A 277 -1.34 -1.00 -0.21
CA TRP A 277 -0.12 -1.39 0.49
C TRP A 277 1.14 -0.90 -0.24
N GLY A 278 1.13 -0.92 -1.58
CA GLY A 278 2.21 -0.35 -2.40
C GLY A 278 2.41 1.15 -2.17
N ASP A 279 1.31 1.90 -2.02
CA ASP A 279 1.31 3.33 -1.77
C ASP A 279 1.91 3.68 -0.39
N TYR A 280 1.66 2.85 0.63
CA TYR A 280 2.07 3.15 2.02
C TYR A 280 3.33 2.45 2.49
N LEU A 281 3.57 1.20 2.11
CA LEU A 281 4.60 0.35 2.72
C LEU A 281 5.50 -0.35 1.68
N GLY A 282 4.93 -0.82 0.56
CA GLY A 282 5.62 -1.72 -0.38
C GLY A 282 6.81 -1.11 -1.12
N TRP A 283 6.86 0.22 -1.22
CA TRP A 283 7.98 0.98 -1.82
C TRP A 283 9.33 0.77 -1.09
N ALA A 284 9.28 0.32 0.16
CA ALA A 284 10.45 0.14 1.01
C ALA A 284 11.21 -1.17 0.73
N ASN A 285 10.64 -2.07 -0.08
CA ASN A 285 11.21 -3.39 -0.31
C ASN A 285 12.02 -3.48 -1.61
N PRO A 286 13.09 -4.32 -1.62
CA PRO A 286 13.70 -4.82 -2.84
C PRO A 286 12.89 -6.01 -3.37
N MET A 287 11.99 -5.74 -4.30
CA MET A 287 11.09 -6.74 -4.89
C MET A 287 11.76 -7.49 -6.05
N GLU A 288 11.46 -8.77 -6.19
CA GLU A 288 11.84 -9.56 -7.37
C GLU A 288 11.05 -9.13 -8.61
N HIS A 289 9.80 -8.67 -8.41
CA HIS A 289 8.89 -8.24 -9.46
C HIS A 289 8.48 -6.78 -9.24
N GLU A 290 8.78 -5.91 -10.21
CA GLU A 290 8.48 -4.47 -10.10
C GLU A 290 7.10 -4.09 -10.66
N GLN A 291 6.43 -5.03 -11.35
CA GLN A 291 5.17 -4.78 -12.02
C GLN A 291 4.07 -4.45 -10.99
N PRO A 292 3.33 -3.32 -11.17
CA PRO A 292 2.22 -2.99 -10.31
C PRO A 292 1.03 -3.92 -10.56
N VAL A 293 0.03 -3.84 -9.67
CA VAL A 293 -1.30 -4.38 -9.97
C VAL A 293 -1.82 -3.70 -11.24
N HIS A 294 -2.22 -4.47 -12.24
CA HIS A 294 -2.99 -3.94 -13.36
C HIS A 294 -4.46 -3.92 -12.99
N PHE A 295 -5.20 -2.90 -13.40
CA PHE A 295 -6.63 -2.80 -13.17
C PHE A 295 -7.31 -1.99 -14.27
N GLY A 296 -8.59 -2.25 -14.48
CA GLY A 296 -9.36 -1.57 -15.52
C GLY A 296 -10.84 -1.88 -15.46
N LYS A 297 -11.56 -1.39 -16.48
CA LYS A 297 -12.95 -1.76 -16.73
C LYS A 297 -13.05 -2.63 -17.96
N ALA A 298 -13.91 -3.63 -17.91
CA ALA A 298 -14.08 -4.57 -19.00
C ALA A 298 -15.54 -4.94 -19.23
N LYS A 299 -15.77 -5.62 -20.35
CA LYS A 299 -17.03 -6.25 -20.73
C LYS A 299 -16.89 -7.76 -20.67
N MET A 300 -17.90 -8.44 -20.16
CA MET A 300 -18.05 -9.90 -20.23
C MET A 300 -19.48 -10.25 -20.62
N LYS A 301 -19.62 -11.31 -21.42
CA LYS A 301 -20.92 -11.82 -21.87
C LYS A 301 -21.23 -13.17 -21.20
N ALA A 302 -22.45 -13.37 -20.74
CA ALA A 302 -22.91 -14.61 -20.16
C ALA A 302 -22.62 -15.80 -21.09
N GLY A 303 -22.00 -16.85 -20.53
CA GLY A 303 -21.61 -18.05 -21.29
C GLY A 303 -20.35 -17.89 -22.15
N SER A 304 -19.78 -16.70 -22.26
CA SER A 304 -18.49 -16.45 -22.91
C SER A 304 -17.35 -16.49 -21.90
N ASP A 305 -16.20 -17.03 -22.30
CA ASP A 305 -14.95 -17.04 -21.55
C ASP A 305 -14.04 -15.84 -21.89
N LEU A 306 -14.57 -14.85 -22.61
CA LEU A 306 -13.82 -13.67 -23.03
C LEU A 306 -14.07 -12.48 -22.10
N LEU A 307 -12.99 -11.82 -21.71
CA LEU A 307 -12.98 -10.50 -21.08
C LEU A 307 -12.40 -9.48 -22.07
N ILE A 308 -13.14 -8.40 -22.32
CA ILE A 308 -12.78 -7.38 -23.31
C ILE A 308 -12.57 -6.04 -22.62
N ASP A 309 -11.36 -5.49 -22.72
CA ASP A 309 -11.01 -4.14 -22.24
C ASP A 309 -10.41 -3.35 -23.40
N GLU A 310 -11.18 -2.40 -23.92
CA GLU A 310 -10.81 -1.57 -25.07
C GLU A 310 -9.68 -0.56 -24.75
N ASN A 311 -9.39 -0.31 -23.46
CA ASN A 311 -8.38 0.65 -23.04
C ASN A 311 -7.04 -0.02 -22.67
N THR A 312 -7.02 -1.34 -22.53
CA THR A 312 -5.82 -2.08 -22.14
C THR A 312 -5.24 -2.85 -23.33
N ASP A 313 -3.94 -2.75 -23.54
CA ASP A 313 -3.18 -3.62 -24.45
C ASP A 313 -2.50 -4.75 -23.65
N PHE A 314 -3.17 -5.89 -23.55
CA PHE A 314 -2.70 -7.06 -22.81
C PHE A 314 -1.41 -7.66 -23.38
N THR A 315 -1.04 -7.37 -24.63
CA THR A 315 0.23 -7.85 -25.19
C THR A 315 1.45 -7.15 -24.59
N LYS A 316 1.24 -6.02 -23.92
CA LYS A 316 2.29 -5.26 -23.22
C LYS A 316 2.45 -5.65 -21.75
N LEU A 317 1.53 -6.46 -21.22
CA LEU A 317 1.58 -6.90 -19.83
C LEU A 317 2.42 -8.18 -19.71
N PRO A 318 3.32 -8.28 -18.71
CA PRO A 318 4.11 -9.47 -18.47
C PRO A 318 3.29 -10.52 -17.71
N LEU A 319 2.17 -10.99 -18.31
CA LEU A 319 1.16 -11.82 -17.64
C LEU A 319 1.71 -13.10 -16.98
N LYS A 320 2.84 -13.64 -17.48
CA LYS A 320 3.51 -14.81 -16.89
C LYS A 320 4.16 -14.53 -15.53
N GLU A 321 4.48 -13.27 -15.26
CA GLU A 321 5.06 -12.78 -14.01
C GLU A 321 3.99 -12.27 -13.04
N MET A 322 2.77 -12.08 -13.53
CA MET A 322 1.63 -11.62 -12.74
C MET A 322 0.86 -12.80 -12.10
N LEU A 323 -0.12 -12.47 -11.26
CA LEU A 323 -1.08 -13.41 -10.65
C LEU A 323 -2.37 -13.49 -11.46
N ASN A 324 -3.33 -14.28 -10.98
CA ASN A 324 -4.64 -14.45 -11.59
C ASN A 324 -5.42 -13.12 -11.64
N LEU A 325 -6.38 -13.07 -12.56
CA LEU A 325 -7.31 -11.97 -12.71
C LEU A 325 -8.44 -12.08 -11.68
N HIS A 326 -8.75 -10.99 -10.99
CA HIS A 326 -9.90 -10.89 -10.09
C HIS A 326 -10.94 -9.94 -10.69
N VAL A 327 -12.18 -10.40 -10.83
CA VAL A 327 -13.32 -9.48 -11.00
C VAL A 327 -13.75 -9.03 -9.61
N HIS A 328 -13.79 -7.71 -9.39
CA HIS A 328 -14.00 -7.14 -8.06
C HIS A 328 -15.40 -7.45 -7.52
N TRP A 329 -15.55 -7.50 -6.20
CA TRP A 329 -16.85 -7.78 -5.55
C TRP A 329 -17.88 -6.68 -5.81
N GLY A 330 -17.45 -5.42 -5.85
CA GLY A 330 -18.24 -4.27 -6.29
C GLY A 330 -19.16 -3.63 -5.25
N THR A 331 -19.31 -4.18 -4.04
CA THR A 331 -20.07 -3.53 -2.96
C THR A 331 -19.20 -2.56 -2.16
N PRO A 332 -19.78 -1.53 -1.49
CA PRO A 332 -19.04 -0.63 -0.61
C PRO A 332 -18.30 -1.33 0.54
N GLU A 333 -18.79 -2.49 0.96
CA GLU A 333 -18.28 -3.26 2.10
C GLU A 333 -17.25 -4.32 1.69
N ALA A 334 -16.77 -4.31 0.45
CA ALA A 334 -15.87 -5.34 -0.08
C ALA A 334 -14.59 -5.54 0.76
N GLY A 335 -14.08 -4.47 1.39
CA GLY A 335 -12.89 -4.49 2.24
C GLY A 335 -13.16 -4.58 3.74
N VAL A 336 -14.41 -4.75 4.18
CA VAL A 336 -14.78 -4.71 5.62
C VAL A 336 -14.54 -6.05 6.31
N ASN A 337 -13.97 -6.03 7.51
CA ASN A 337 -13.80 -7.24 8.32
C ASN A 337 -15.07 -7.56 9.14
N ASP A 338 -16.14 -7.96 8.44
CA ASP A 338 -17.38 -8.45 9.06
C ASP A 338 -17.95 -9.59 8.21
N ILE A 339 -18.20 -10.73 8.86
CA ILE A 339 -18.72 -11.95 8.22
C ILE A 339 -20.14 -11.78 7.66
N ARG A 340 -20.93 -10.82 8.16
CA ARG A 340 -22.28 -10.57 7.62
C ARG A 340 -22.27 -10.20 6.13
N TYR A 341 -21.15 -9.66 5.65
CA TYR A 341 -20.95 -9.29 4.25
C TYR A 341 -20.32 -10.41 3.42
N ASP A 342 -19.96 -11.54 4.02
CA ASP A 342 -19.52 -12.74 3.30
C ASP A 342 -20.74 -13.50 2.74
N ASN A 343 -21.49 -12.81 1.89
CA ASN A 343 -22.74 -13.24 1.28
C ASN A 343 -22.60 -13.34 -0.24
N ASP A 344 -23.72 -13.36 -0.99
CA ASP A 344 -23.74 -13.49 -2.45
C ASP A 344 -24.10 -12.20 -3.20
N GLU A 345 -24.15 -11.05 -2.53
CA GLU A 345 -24.67 -9.79 -3.07
C GLU A 345 -23.76 -9.09 -4.08
N GLY A 346 -22.45 -9.38 -4.06
CA GLY A 346 -21.50 -8.81 -5.01
C GLY A 346 -21.72 -9.27 -6.45
N ASN A 347 -20.94 -8.69 -7.36
CA ASN A 347 -21.03 -8.95 -8.79
C ASN A 347 -21.02 -10.47 -9.08
N LYS A 348 -21.92 -10.90 -9.95
CA LYS A 348 -22.12 -12.33 -10.27
C LYS A 348 -20.96 -12.92 -11.06
N ASN A 349 -20.09 -12.08 -11.62
CA ASN A 349 -18.85 -12.46 -12.28
C ASN A 349 -17.61 -12.36 -11.35
N SER A 350 -17.73 -12.05 -10.05
CA SER A 350 -16.60 -11.91 -9.11
C SER A 350 -15.92 -13.23 -8.71
N TYR A 351 -15.11 -13.78 -9.61
CA TYR A 351 -14.29 -14.97 -9.38
C TYR A 351 -12.81 -14.64 -9.50
N VAL A 352 -11.98 -15.58 -9.01
CA VAL A 352 -10.57 -15.70 -9.39
C VAL A 352 -10.50 -16.41 -10.75
N TYR A 353 -9.91 -15.75 -11.75
CA TYR A 353 -9.78 -16.25 -13.11
C TYR A 353 -8.32 -16.46 -13.50
N ASP A 354 -7.98 -17.70 -13.85
CA ASP A 354 -6.80 -17.95 -14.67
C ASP A 354 -6.98 -17.34 -16.06
N ILE A 355 -5.92 -16.68 -16.53
CA ILE A 355 -5.80 -16.16 -17.88
C ILE A 355 -5.21 -17.28 -18.75
N VAL A 356 -5.98 -17.74 -19.73
CA VAL A 356 -5.58 -18.83 -20.64
C VAL A 356 -4.68 -18.29 -21.75
N GLU A 357 -5.11 -17.21 -22.41
CA GLU A 357 -4.37 -16.59 -23.51
C GLU A 357 -4.81 -15.13 -23.73
N VAL A 358 -3.92 -14.37 -24.36
CA VAL A 358 -4.23 -13.07 -24.97
C VAL A 358 -4.73 -13.34 -26.39
N VAL A 359 -6.04 -13.21 -26.61
CA VAL A 359 -6.67 -13.49 -27.92
C VAL A 359 -6.28 -12.41 -28.93
N ASN A 360 -6.26 -11.16 -28.48
CA ASN A 360 -5.79 -9.98 -29.21
C ASN A 360 -5.43 -8.89 -28.16
N PRO A 361 -4.89 -7.71 -28.57
CA PRO A 361 -4.50 -6.65 -27.63
C PRO A 361 -5.52 -6.30 -26.57
N HIS A 362 -6.82 -6.36 -26.87
CA HIS A 362 -7.90 -5.90 -26.01
C HIS A 362 -8.78 -7.04 -25.46
N THR A 363 -8.35 -8.30 -25.59
CA THR A 363 -9.18 -9.45 -25.20
C THR A 363 -8.36 -10.56 -24.56
N LEU A 364 -8.78 -10.97 -23.37
CA LEU A 364 -8.30 -12.16 -22.68
C LEU A 364 -9.31 -13.30 -22.83
N ARG A 365 -8.81 -14.52 -22.97
CA ARG A 365 -9.57 -15.75 -22.71
C ARG A 365 -9.30 -16.20 -21.28
N LEU A 366 -10.35 -16.46 -20.52
CA LEU A 366 -10.31 -16.92 -19.13
C LEU A 366 -10.66 -18.41 -19.06
N HIS A 367 -10.28 -19.08 -17.97
CA HIS A 367 -10.51 -20.53 -17.83
C HIS A 367 -11.98 -20.95 -17.66
N MET A 368 -12.88 -20.01 -17.37
CA MET A 368 -14.30 -20.27 -17.17
C MET A 368 -15.16 -19.13 -17.73
N PRO A 369 -16.40 -19.43 -18.19
CA PRO A 369 -17.29 -18.42 -18.74
C PRO A 369 -17.93 -17.53 -17.67
N ALA A 370 -18.26 -16.29 -18.07
CA ALA A 370 -19.04 -15.34 -17.28
C ALA A 370 -20.43 -15.89 -16.94
N LYS A 371 -20.94 -15.51 -15.77
CA LYS A 371 -22.27 -15.92 -15.29
C LYS A 371 -23.38 -15.02 -15.81
N VAL A 372 -23.08 -13.73 -15.96
CA VAL A 372 -24.02 -12.71 -16.42
C VAL A 372 -23.35 -11.78 -17.42
N ASP A 373 -24.16 -11.10 -18.23
CA ASP A 373 -23.70 -9.96 -19.03
C ASP A 373 -23.31 -8.81 -18.09
N ASP A 374 -22.18 -8.19 -18.35
CA ASP A 374 -21.73 -6.98 -17.66
C ASP A 374 -20.85 -6.16 -18.60
N ASP A 375 -21.32 -4.96 -18.95
CA ASP A 375 -20.65 -4.07 -19.91
C ASP A 375 -19.69 -3.07 -19.24
N SER A 376 -19.52 -3.12 -17.91
CA SER A 376 -18.68 -2.16 -17.18
C SER A 376 -18.14 -2.70 -15.86
N LEU A 377 -17.76 -3.97 -15.79
CA LEU A 377 -17.20 -4.55 -14.57
C LEU A 377 -15.80 -3.99 -14.29
N SER A 378 -15.46 -3.91 -13.00
CA SER A 378 -14.09 -3.63 -12.54
C SER A 378 -13.32 -4.93 -12.35
N TYR A 379 -12.07 -4.95 -12.79
CA TYR A 379 -11.17 -6.08 -12.62
C TYR A 379 -9.74 -5.64 -12.31
N SER A 380 -8.94 -6.59 -11.84
CA SER A 380 -7.49 -6.44 -11.68
C SER A 380 -6.75 -7.72 -12.01
N ILE A 381 -5.45 -7.60 -12.31
CA ILE A 381 -4.50 -8.69 -12.44
C ILE A 381 -3.43 -8.46 -11.37
N GLY A 382 -3.32 -9.40 -10.43
CA GLY A 382 -2.48 -9.22 -9.27
C GLY A 382 -0.99 -9.19 -9.58
N ARG A 383 -0.22 -8.54 -8.70
CA ARG A 383 1.25 -8.57 -8.74
C ARG A 383 1.81 -9.62 -7.81
N ARG A 384 3.08 -9.98 -8.00
CA ARG A 384 3.87 -10.73 -7.02
C ARG A 384 4.59 -9.75 -6.09
N SER A 385 4.57 -10.03 -4.78
CA SER A 385 5.04 -9.11 -3.73
C SER A 385 6.08 -9.74 -2.81
N TYR A 386 6.99 -10.54 -3.37
CA TYR A 386 8.13 -11.12 -2.66
C TYR A 386 9.45 -10.61 -3.22
N GLY A 387 10.51 -10.73 -2.42
CA GLY A 387 11.84 -10.30 -2.80
C GLY A 387 12.89 -10.65 -1.76
N LYS A 388 14.12 -10.20 -1.97
CA LYS A 388 15.22 -10.46 -1.03
C LYS A 388 16.20 -9.31 -0.95
N PHE A 389 16.94 -9.27 0.16
CA PHE A 389 18.11 -8.42 0.31
C PHE A 389 19.19 -9.13 1.10
N ARG A 390 20.41 -8.59 1.02
CA ARG A 390 21.58 -9.10 1.72
C ARG A 390 22.16 -8.05 2.64
N VAL A 391 22.54 -8.46 3.84
CA VAL A 391 23.31 -7.65 4.80
C VAL A 391 24.44 -8.51 5.34
N SER A 392 25.69 -8.11 5.07
CA SER A 392 26.87 -8.95 5.33
C SER A 392 26.71 -10.36 4.72
N ASN A 393 26.99 -11.42 5.46
CA ASN A 393 26.82 -12.83 5.08
C ASN A 393 25.41 -13.38 5.36
N CYS A 394 24.38 -12.53 5.40
CA CYS A 394 23.00 -12.92 5.68
C CYS A 394 22.07 -12.56 4.52
N ASP A 395 21.32 -13.56 4.03
CA ASP A 395 20.23 -13.35 3.08
C ASP A 395 18.87 -13.29 3.79
N PHE A 396 18.08 -12.29 3.46
CA PHE A 396 16.72 -12.10 3.95
C PHE A 396 15.73 -12.30 2.80
N PHE A 397 14.86 -13.30 2.91
CA PHE A 397 13.78 -13.57 1.97
C PHE A 397 12.47 -13.04 2.52
N LEU A 398 11.94 -12.00 1.90
CA LEU A 398 10.63 -11.43 2.19
C LEU A 398 9.57 -12.22 1.42
N LEU A 399 8.83 -13.10 2.10
CA LEU A 399 7.81 -13.91 1.45
C LEU A 399 6.46 -13.19 1.44
N ASP A 400 5.77 -13.31 0.31
CA ASP A 400 4.33 -13.13 0.22
C ASP A 400 3.65 -14.47 0.52
N THR A 401 2.76 -14.53 1.50
CA THR A 401 2.00 -15.75 1.82
C THR A 401 0.51 -15.61 1.55
N ARG A 402 0.04 -14.46 1.05
CA ARG A 402 -1.39 -14.17 0.82
C ARG A 402 -1.71 -13.97 -0.67
N GLY A 403 -0.73 -13.64 -1.52
CA GLY A 403 -0.95 -13.30 -2.93
C GLY A 403 -1.29 -14.49 -3.82
N ASP A 404 -0.42 -15.49 -3.84
CA ASP A 404 -0.51 -16.71 -4.68
C ASP A 404 -0.94 -17.93 -3.85
N ARG A 405 -1.86 -17.72 -2.90
CA ARG A 405 -2.29 -18.73 -1.93
C ARG A 405 -3.52 -19.49 -2.43
N ASP A 406 -3.41 -20.82 -2.46
CA ASP A 406 -4.51 -21.74 -2.74
C ASP A 406 -5.48 -21.86 -1.56
N MET A 407 -6.65 -22.42 -1.82
CA MET A 407 -7.61 -22.73 -0.78
C MET A 407 -7.13 -23.93 0.05
N HIS A 408 -6.92 -23.72 1.34
CA HIS A 408 -6.53 -24.79 2.25
C HIS A 408 -7.68 -25.80 2.47
N ASP A 409 -7.32 -27.04 2.80
CA ASP A 409 -8.28 -28.10 3.15
C ASP A 409 -8.10 -28.49 4.63
N VAL A 410 -8.99 -28.01 5.48
CA VAL A 410 -8.94 -28.31 6.93
C VAL A 410 -9.23 -29.78 7.26
N ARG A 411 -9.93 -30.50 6.38
CA ARG A 411 -10.28 -31.92 6.55
C ARG A 411 -9.14 -32.82 6.09
N ASN A 412 -8.38 -32.36 5.09
CA ASN A 412 -7.19 -33.04 4.60
C ASN A 412 -6.01 -32.05 4.45
N ARG A 413 -5.35 -31.76 5.58
CA ARG A 413 -4.22 -30.81 5.63
C ARG A 413 -3.03 -31.22 4.76
N ALA A 414 -2.94 -32.51 4.40
CA ALA A 414 -1.88 -33.05 3.55
C ALA A 414 -2.31 -33.18 2.07
N LYS A 415 -3.43 -32.55 1.67
CA LYS A 415 -3.93 -32.58 0.29
C LYS A 415 -2.80 -32.18 -0.69
N PRO A 416 -2.39 -33.06 -1.61
CA PRO A 416 -1.34 -32.73 -2.56
C PRO A 416 -1.82 -31.63 -3.53
N GLY A 417 -0.90 -30.79 -3.96
CA GLY A 417 -1.16 -29.73 -4.93
C GLY A 417 -1.59 -28.38 -4.34
N VAL A 418 -1.92 -28.31 -3.05
CA VAL A 418 -2.19 -27.03 -2.36
C VAL A 418 -0.87 -26.32 -2.06
N SER A 419 -0.79 -25.03 -2.39
CA SER A 419 0.36 -24.18 -2.16
C SER A 419 0.00 -22.90 -1.44
N MET A 420 0.87 -22.48 -0.51
CA MET A 420 0.77 -21.18 0.16
C MET A 420 1.51 -20.07 -0.60
N LEU A 421 2.61 -20.41 -1.27
CA LEU A 421 3.49 -19.47 -1.97
C LEU A 421 3.24 -19.45 -3.48
N GLY A 422 2.37 -20.33 -3.98
CA GLY A 422 2.36 -20.70 -5.39
C GLY A 422 3.67 -21.36 -5.87
N LYS A 423 3.64 -21.85 -7.11
CA LYS A 423 4.82 -22.48 -7.73
C LYS A 423 5.96 -21.48 -8.01
N PRO A 424 5.71 -20.29 -8.58
CA PRO A 424 6.77 -19.36 -8.98
C PRO A 424 7.65 -18.90 -7.81
N GLN A 425 7.05 -18.48 -6.69
CA GLN A 425 7.80 -18.03 -5.52
C GLN A 425 8.54 -19.18 -4.85
N ARG A 426 7.94 -20.37 -4.76
CA ARG A 426 8.62 -21.55 -4.21
C ARG A 426 9.87 -21.91 -5.02
N GLU A 427 9.78 -21.91 -6.35
CA GLU A 427 10.92 -22.20 -7.22
C GLU A 427 11.98 -21.10 -7.14
N TRP A 428 11.58 -19.83 -7.09
CA TRP A 428 12.47 -18.69 -6.84
C TRP A 428 13.21 -18.81 -5.51
N LEU A 429 12.50 -19.15 -4.42
CA LEU A 429 13.09 -19.28 -3.09
C LEU A 429 14.13 -20.42 -3.06
N LEU A 430 13.75 -21.61 -3.56
CA LEU A 430 14.64 -22.77 -3.60
C LEU A 430 15.87 -22.53 -4.46
N ARG A 431 15.71 -21.88 -5.62
CA ARG A 431 16.82 -21.48 -6.48
C ARG A 431 17.73 -20.48 -5.77
N SER A 432 17.16 -19.41 -5.24
CA SER A 432 17.89 -18.33 -4.57
C SER A 432 18.69 -18.82 -3.36
N MET A 433 18.15 -19.76 -2.58
CA MET A 433 18.85 -20.36 -1.44
C MET A 433 20.00 -21.28 -1.87
N ARG A 434 19.84 -22.02 -2.99
CA ARG A 434 20.90 -22.90 -3.51
C ARG A 434 22.07 -22.15 -4.14
N GLU A 435 21.77 -21.02 -4.78
CA GLU A 435 22.76 -20.16 -5.44
C GLU A 435 23.49 -19.23 -4.47
N SER A 436 23.00 -19.12 -3.24
CA SER A 436 23.54 -18.21 -2.24
C SER A 436 24.75 -18.80 -1.51
N ASP A 437 25.75 -17.95 -1.34
CA ASP A 437 26.95 -18.13 -0.53
C ASP A 437 26.80 -17.55 0.90
N ALA A 438 25.61 -17.13 1.30
CA ALA A 438 25.36 -16.61 2.65
C ALA A 438 25.47 -17.71 3.71
N ASP A 439 26.02 -17.37 4.87
CA ASP A 439 26.09 -18.27 6.03
C ASP A 439 24.73 -18.39 6.74
N PHE A 440 23.91 -17.33 6.67
CA PHE A 440 22.60 -17.27 7.32
C PHE A 440 21.49 -16.95 6.32
N PHE A 441 20.39 -17.68 6.46
CA PHE A 441 19.16 -17.45 5.72
C PHE A 441 18.03 -17.09 6.68
N PHE A 442 17.47 -15.89 6.52
CA PHE A 442 16.29 -15.42 7.22
C PHE A 442 15.09 -15.53 6.28
N VAL A 443 14.19 -16.45 6.57
CA VAL A 443 12.93 -16.61 5.84
C VAL A 443 11.85 -15.85 6.60
N VAL A 444 11.46 -14.68 6.07
CA VAL A 444 10.45 -13.80 6.66
C VAL A 444 9.09 -14.25 6.13
N SER A 445 8.33 -14.92 7.00
CA SER A 445 6.99 -15.44 6.69
C SER A 445 5.98 -14.85 7.66
N THR A 446 4.85 -14.38 7.14
CA THR A 446 3.79 -13.76 7.95
C THR A 446 2.94 -14.75 8.74
N VAL A 447 3.14 -16.05 8.54
CA VAL A 447 2.39 -17.11 9.26
C VAL A 447 3.33 -18.17 9.84
N PRO A 448 2.90 -18.90 10.89
CA PRO A 448 3.70 -19.95 11.50
C PRO A 448 4.12 -21.05 10.50
N PHE A 449 5.41 -21.39 10.50
CA PHE A 449 5.98 -22.40 9.59
C PHE A 449 5.78 -23.85 10.08
N MET A 450 5.83 -24.07 11.39
CA MET A 450 5.97 -25.41 11.98
C MET A 450 4.71 -25.94 12.66
N ILE A 451 3.84 -25.06 13.15
CA ILE A 451 2.64 -25.43 13.91
C ILE A 451 1.43 -24.88 13.15
N PRO A 452 0.56 -25.76 12.60
CA PRO A 452 -0.68 -25.31 11.97
C PRO A 452 -1.48 -24.48 12.97
N HIS A 453 -1.84 -23.26 12.58
CA HIS A 453 -2.72 -22.47 13.40
C HIS A 453 -4.11 -23.13 13.40
N SER A 454 -4.49 -23.72 14.53
CA SER A 454 -5.85 -24.24 14.79
C SER A 454 -6.58 -23.35 15.80
N GLY A 455 -6.32 -22.03 15.72
CA GLY A 455 -7.17 -21.00 16.31
C GLY A 455 -8.35 -20.72 15.39
N ALA A 456 -9.46 -20.25 15.95
CA ALA A 456 -10.57 -19.76 15.16
C ALA A 456 -10.02 -18.76 14.14
N GLY A 457 -10.27 -18.98 12.85
CA GLY A 457 -10.36 -17.84 11.94
C GLY A 457 -11.25 -16.82 12.65
N GLY A 458 -10.89 -15.54 12.61
CA GLY A 458 -11.74 -14.54 13.23
C GLY A 458 -13.17 -14.83 12.78
N PHE A 459 -14.09 -15.05 13.73
CA PHE A 459 -15.48 -15.52 13.61
C PHE A 459 -15.74 -17.00 13.97
#